data_AF-A0AAU4S2H1-F1
#
_entry.id   AF-A0AAU4S2H1-F1
#
_cell.length_a   1.000
_cell.length_b   1.000
_cell.length_c   1.000
_cell.angle_alpha   90.00
_cell.angle_beta   90.00
_cell.angle_gamma   90.00
#
_symmetry.space_group_name_H-M   'P 1'
#
loop_
_entity.id
_entity.type
_entity.pdbx_description
1 polymer ?
#
loop_
_entity_poly.entity_id
_entity_poly.type
_entity_poly.pdbx_seq_one_letter_code
_entity_poly.pdbx_strand_id
1 'polypeptide(L)'
;MRTVKAAAAAVTMALAVGAASVAAGRLASDAALKAPPGRPLPTEPRLTVHGTAAGQITLTRDLASLRPGTYGLGGDGSHAVVGPVLGTATHTADTVVRRLERVTHGTFAPGDRVWLTPNVYVGDPGAALGLDHADIDIPGELGPLPAWFVPGTRTTWIITVHGLGTTRELSMNVLEFLNARHFPVLALGYRGDLGAPRSPDGLNHLGETEWRDLDAAIRYAVRYGAEQVVLHGWSTGATMALRAAAHSGLRDRVSGLVLDSPVLSWEATLRALAAARRTPGALLPLAVRAAQGRTGLYGDHAAADATPDQLTVPTLIFHGPDDTVAPWIHSRRLADARPDLVALKTVKRAPHGAMWNADPKAYEESLRRFLTPLM
;
A
#
# COMPACT_ATOMS: atom_id res chain seq x y z
N MET A 1 -1.77 56.80 -22.38
CA MET A 1 -2.85 55.80 -22.60
C MET A 1 -2.37 54.47 -23.19
N ARG A 2 -1.44 54.42 -24.17
CA ARG A 2 -0.93 53.16 -24.77
C ARG A 2 -0.15 52.26 -23.78
N THR A 3 0.66 52.84 -22.90
CA THR A 3 1.48 52.12 -21.91
C THR A 3 0.64 51.45 -20.81
N VAL A 4 -0.42 52.12 -20.35
CA VAL A 4 -1.36 51.60 -19.34
C VAL A 4 -2.16 50.40 -19.87
N LYS A 5 -2.58 50.42 -21.14
CA LYS A 5 -3.27 49.29 -21.78
C LYS A 5 -2.34 48.08 -21.98
N ALA A 6 -1.08 48.30 -22.35
CA ALA A 6 -0.09 47.24 -22.48
C ALA A 6 0.26 46.60 -21.12
N ALA A 7 0.41 47.41 -20.07
CA ALA A 7 0.64 46.92 -18.72
C ALA A 7 -0.56 46.11 -18.18
N ALA A 8 -1.78 46.60 -18.38
CA ALA A 8 -3.00 45.88 -17.99
C ALA A 8 -3.14 44.54 -18.74
N ALA A 9 -2.85 44.51 -20.04
CA ALA A 9 -2.86 43.27 -20.83
C ALA A 9 -1.80 42.26 -20.35
N ALA A 10 -0.59 42.73 -20.01
CA ALA A 10 0.48 41.89 -19.47
C ALA A 10 0.12 41.31 -18.09
N VAL A 11 -0.50 42.11 -17.21
CA VAL A 11 -0.97 41.64 -15.89
C VAL A 11 -2.09 40.61 -16.05
N THR A 12 -3.07 40.85 -16.92
CA THR A 12 -4.16 39.89 -17.18
C THR A 12 -3.63 38.59 -17.77
N MET A 13 -2.66 38.65 -18.70
CA MET A 13 -2.03 37.47 -19.28
C MET A 13 -1.21 36.72 -18.22
N ALA A 14 -0.45 37.41 -17.37
CA ALA A 14 0.29 36.79 -16.27
C ALA A 14 -0.64 36.12 -15.25
N LEU A 15 -1.78 36.74 -14.91
CA LEU A 15 -2.81 36.15 -14.04
C LEU A 15 -3.48 34.93 -14.69
N ALA A 16 -3.79 34.98 -15.98
CA ALA A 16 -4.35 33.86 -16.72
C ALA A 16 -3.38 32.68 -16.80
N VAL A 17 -2.10 32.93 -17.09
CA VAL A 17 -1.03 31.91 -17.08
C VAL A 17 -0.83 31.34 -15.68
N GLY A 18 -0.87 32.18 -14.65
CA GLY A 18 -0.82 31.76 -13.25
C GLY A 18 -1.98 30.84 -12.87
N ALA A 19 -3.21 31.24 -13.21
CA ALA A 19 -4.42 30.43 -12.94
C ALA A 19 -4.41 29.10 -13.70
N ALA A 20 -3.99 29.09 -14.97
CA ALA A 20 -3.84 27.87 -15.76
C ALA A 20 -2.79 26.92 -15.17
N SER A 21 -1.66 27.46 -14.69
CA SER A 21 -0.60 26.68 -14.03
C SER A 21 -1.07 26.05 -12.71
N VAL A 22 -1.85 26.79 -11.91
CA VAL A 22 -2.45 26.28 -10.68
C VAL A 22 -3.47 25.18 -10.99
N ALA A 23 -4.34 25.38 -11.99
CA ALA A 23 -5.31 24.38 -12.40
C ALA A 23 -4.63 23.10 -12.91
N ALA A 24 -3.60 23.22 -13.75
CA ALA A 24 -2.82 22.09 -14.24
C ALA A 24 -2.12 21.34 -13.10
N GLY A 25 -1.51 22.07 -12.15
CA GLY A 25 -0.92 21.47 -10.94
C GLY A 25 -1.95 20.72 -10.09
N ARG A 26 -3.16 21.27 -9.90
CA ARG A 26 -4.24 20.61 -9.17
C ARG A 26 -4.73 19.33 -9.85
N LEU A 27 -4.93 19.35 -11.17
CA LEU A 27 -5.31 18.18 -11.94
C LEU A 27 -4.26 17.06 -11.85
N ALA A 28 -2.98 17.44 -11.97
CA ALA A 28 -1.86 16.49 -11.86
C ALA A 28 -1.71 15.93 -10.43
N SER A 29 -1.91 16.76 -9.40
CA SER A 29 -1.92 16.34 -7.99
C SER A 29 -3.10 15.41 -7.69
N ASP A 30 -4.29 15.73 -8.19
CA ASP A 30 -5.48 14.89 -8.04
C ASP A 30 -5.27 13.50 -8.63
N ALA A 31 -4.57 13.40 -9.76
CA ALA A 31 -4.22 12.11 -10.34
C ALA A 31 -3.47 11.24 -9.32
N ALA A 32 -2.51 11.79 -8.57
CA ALA A 32 -1.78 11.01 -7.57
C ALA A 32 -2.59 10.77 -6.26
N LEU A 33 -3.27 11.80 -5.75
CA LEU A 33 -3.83 11.83 -4.40
C LEU A 33 -5.28 11.33 -4.31
N LYS A 34 -6.03 11.28 -5.41
CA LYS A 34 -7.39 10.72 -5.46
C LYS A 34 -7.34 9.29 -5.98
N ALA A 35 -6.83 8.38 -5.16
CA ALA A 35 -6.91 6.94 -5.42
C ALA A 35 -8.18 6.38 -4.75
N PRO A 36 -9.17 5.87 -5.51
CA PRO A 36 -10.32 5.19 -4.92
C PRO A 36 -9.90 3.90 -4.20
N PRO A 37 -10.52 3.54 -3.06
CA PRO A 37 -10.26 2.27 -2.40
C PRO A 37 -10.64 1.08 -3.31
N GLY A 38 -9.90 -0.02 -3.20
CA GLY A 38 -10.12 -1.23 -3.99
C GLY A 38 -9.83 -1.10 -5.49
N ARG A 39 -9.27 0.04 -5.93
CA ARG A 39 -8.76 0.21 -7.30
C ARG A 39 -7.24 0.26 -7.26
N PRO A 40 -6.54 -0.79 -7.73
CA PRO A 40 -5.10 -0.85 -7.63
C PRO A 40 -4.45 0.32 -8.36
N LEU A 41 -3.28 0.71 -7.86
CA LEU A 41 -2.49 1.76 -8.48
C LEU A 41 -2.18 1.38 -9.94
N PRO A 42 -2.10 2.37 -10.86
CA PRO A 42 -1.89 2.12 -12.28
C PRO A 42 -0.43 1.79 -12.60
N THR A 43 0.18 0.94 -11.79
CA THR A 43 1.58 0.51 -11.85
C THR A 43 1.73 -0.86 -12.51
N GLU A 44 0.61 -1.57 -12.68
CA GLU A 44 0.56 -2.89 -13.28
C GLU A 44 0.10 -2.81 -14.74
N PRO A 45 0.78 -3.51 -15.67
CA PRO A 45 0.34 -3.57 -17.05
C PRO A 45 -0.94 -4.39 -17.16
N ARG A 46 -1.75 -4.04 -18.16
CA ARG A 46 -2.90 -4.85 -18.55
C ARG A 46 -2.44 -5.99 -19.47
N LEU A 47 -2.61 -7.22 -19.01
CA LEU A 47 -2.32 -8.45 -19.73
C LEU A 47 -3.57 -8.96 -20.45
N THR A 48 -3.39 -9.90 -21.38
CA THR A 48 -4.49 -10.63 -22.02
C THR A 48 -4.43 -12.09 -21.61
N VAL A 49 -5.58 -12.70 -21.35
CA VAL A 49 -5.72 -14.15 -21.24
C VAL A 49 -5.70 -14.74 -22.64
N HIS A 50 -4.83 -15.72 -22.90
CA HIS A 50 -4.77 -16.44 -24.18
C HIS A 50 -5.44 -17.81 -24.11
N GLY A 51 -5.61 -18.35 -22.90
CA GLY A 51 -6.28 -19.62 -22.69
C GLY A 51 -6.23 -20.07 -21.24
N THR A 52 -7.09 -21.00 -20.91
CA THR A 52 -7.12 -21.69 -19.61
C THR A 52 -7.15 -23.20 -19.86
N ALA A 53 -6.51 -23.94 -18.97
CA ALA A 53 -6.53 -25.40 -18.94
C ALA A 53 -6.54 -25.87 -17.48
N ALA A 54 -6.61 -27.19 -17.24
CA ALA A 54 -6.64 -27.74 -15.89
C ALA A 54 -5.43 -27.25 -15.06
N GLY A 55 -5.70 -26.40 -14.06
CA GLY A 55 -4.69 -25.78 -13.20
C GLY A 55 -3.71 -24.83 -13.90
N GLN A 56 -4.07 -24.30 -15.08
CA GLN A 56 -3.21 -23.44 -15.88
C GLN A 56 -3.96 -22.25 -16.46
N ILE A 57 -3.26 -21.12 -16.54
CA ILE A 57 -3.70 -19.94 -17.28
C ILE A 57 -2.55 -19.41 -18.12
N THR A 58 -2.83 -19.16 -19.40
CA THR A 58 -1.88 -18.60 -20.36
C THR A 58 -2.13 -17.11 -20.49
N LEU A 59 -1.12 -16.30 -20.22
CA LEU A 59 -1.17 -14.84 -20.25
C LEU A 59 -0.21 -14.29 -21.31
N THR A 60 -0.44 -13.05 -21.74
CA THR A 60 0.54 -12.30 -22.53
C THR A 60 1.88 -12.28 -21.81
N ARG A 61 2.96 -12.60 -22.51
CA ARG A 61 4.31 -12.50 -21.98
C ARG A 61 4.67 -11.03 -21.77
N ASP A 62 4.93 -10.71 -20.52
CA ASP A 62 5.37 -9.42 -20.02
C ASP A 62 6.24 -9.65 -18.77
N LEU A 63 7.11 -8.70 -18.43
CA LEU A 63 7.89 -8.77 -17.19
C LEU A 63 7.01 -8.99 -15.95
N ALA A 64 5.83 -8.38 -15.90
CA ALA A 64 4.84 -8.57 -14.86
C ALA A 64 4.39 -10.03 -14.76
N SER A 65 4.04 -10.64 -15.89
CA SER A 65 3.55 -12.01 -15.99
C SER A 65 4.62 -13.08 -15.72
N LEU A 66 5.91 -12.70 -15.80
CA LEU A 66 7.07 -13.56 -15.55
C LEU A 66 7.53 -13.56 -14.08
N ARG A 67 6.96 -12.68 -13.24
CA ARG A 67 7.35 -12.56 -11.83
C ARG A 67 7.18 -13.88 -11.06
N PRO A 68 8.11 -14.21 -10.15
CA PRO A 68 7.99 -15.40 -9.31
C PRO A 68 6.83 -15.25 -8.32
N GLY A 69 6.36 -16.36 -7.76
CA GLY A 69 5.44 -16.35 -6.63
C GLY A 69 3.95 -16.36 -7.01
N THR A 70 3.12 -15.90 -6.09
CA THR A 70 1.66 -16.03 -6.11
C THR A 70 0.98 -14.66 -6.02
N TYR A 71 0.03 -14.43 -6.92
CA TYR A 71 -0.68 -13.15 -7.04
C TYR A 71 -2.17 -13.38 -7.22
N GLY A 72 -2.97 -12.38 -6.83
CA GLY A 72 -4.31 -12.26 -7.36
C GLY A 72 -4.26 -11.87 -8.83
N LEU A 73 -5.21 -12.35 -9.61
CA LEU A 73 -5.43 -11.98 -11.00
C LEU A 73 -6.81 -11.33 -11.08
N GLY A 74 -6.83 -10.01 -11.20
CA GLY A 74 -8.05 -9.24 -11.36
C GLY A 74 -8.43 -9.11 -12.84
N GLY A 75 -9.71 -9.26 -13.14
CA GLY A 75 -10.31 -8.96 -14.43
C GLY A 75 -11.57 -8.12 -14.26
N ASP A 76 -12.34 -7.96 -15.33
CA ASP A 76 -13.66 -7.34 -15.22
C ASP A 76 -14.63 -8.31 -14.54
N GLY A 77 -15.11 -7.95 -13.35
CA GLY A 77 -16.00 -8.79 -12.54
C GLY A 77 -15.43 -10.16 -12.13
N SER A 78 -14.13 -10.40 -12.32
CA SER A 78 -13.48 -11.70 -12.13
C SER A 78 -12.24 -11.60 -11.25
N HIS A 79 -12.00 -12.66 -10.48
CA HIS A 79 -10.82 -12.80 -9.66
C HIS A 79 -10.37 -14.26 -9.61
N ALA A 80 -9.06 -14.48 -9.76
CA ALA A 80 -8.40 -15.76 -9.57
C ALA A 80 -7.11 -15.59 -8.78
N VAL A 81 -6.54 -16.70 -8.35
CA VAL A 81 -5.19 -16.76 -7.80
C VAL A 81 -4.31 -17.55 -8.74
N VAL A 82 -3.19 -16.93 -9.10
CA VAL A 82 -2.19 -17.51 -9.97
C VAL A 82 -0.89 -17.71 -9.21
N GLY A 83 -0.37 -18.94 -9.27
CA GLY A 83 0.90 -19.32 -8.69
C GLY A 83 2.08 -19.06 -9.65
N PRO A 84 3.20 -19.79 -9.50
CA PRO A 84 4.42 -19.54 -10.26
C PRO A 84 4.26 -19.85 -11.76
N VAL A 85 5.21 -19.32 -12.55
CA VAL A 85 5.38 -19.65 -13.97
C VAL A 85 5.72 -21.14 -14.13
N LEU A 86 5.04 -21.81 -15.06
CA LEU A 86 5.25 -23.21 -15.39
C LEU A 86 6.25 -23.34 -16.53
N GLY A 87 7.54 -23.46 -16.19
CA GLY A 87 8.63 -23.48 -17.17
C GLY A 87 8.60 -24.64 -18.18
N THR A 88 7.88 -25.72 -17.90
CA THR A 88 7.74 -26.89 -18.78
C THR A 88 6.46 -26.89 -19.63
N ALA A 89 5.56 -25.93 -19.43
CA ALA A 89 4.32 -25.86 -20.20
C ALA A 89 4.61 -25.43 -21.65
N THR A 90 3.92 -26.00 -22.62
CA THR A 90 4.04 -25.58 -24.03
C THR A 90 3.34 -24.25 -24.24
N HIS A 91 4.02 -23.30 -24.87
CA HIS A 91 3.51 -21.95 -25.10
C HIS A 91 4.23 -21.28 -26.27
N THR A 92 3.64 -20.22 -26.82
CA THR A 92 4.26 -19.41 -27.88
C THR A 92 5.30 -18.46 -27.28
N ALA A 93 6.13 -17.85 -28.13
CA ALA A 93 7.11 -16.86 -27.70
C ALA A 93 6.47 -15.66 -26.98
N ASP A 94 5.23 -15.31 -27.33
CA ASP A 94 4.51 -14.13 -26.82
C ASP A 94 3.62 -14.42 -25.62
N THR A 95 3.68 -15.64 -25.07
CA THR A 95 2.85 -16.05 -23.92
C THR A 95 3.69 -16.56 -22.76
N VAL A 96 3.04 -16.68 -21.61
CA VAL A 96 3.55 -17.37 -20.42
C VAL A 96 2.43 -18.17 -19.80
N VAL A 97 2.74 -19.37 -19.32
CA VAL A 97 1.76 -20.19 -18.59
C VAL A 97 2.08 -20.10 -17.10
N ARG A 98 1.07 -19.79 -16.30
CA ARG A 98 1.15 -19.79 -14.83
C ARG A 98 0.24 -20.88 -14.28
N ARG A 99 0.53 -21.32 -13.05
CA ARG A 99 -0.41 -22.15 -12.30
C ARG A 99 -1.66 -21.34 -12.01
N LEU A 100 -2.83 -21.88 -12.32
CA LEU A 100 -4.11 -21.36 -11.84
C LEU A 100 -4.47 -22.14 -10.59
N GLU A 101 -4.30 -21.53 -9.41
CA GLU A 101 -4.55 -22.17 -8.11
C GLU A 101 -6.05 -22.28 -7.84
N ARG A 102 -6.78 -21.19 -8.06
CA ARG A 102 -8.24 -21.13 -7.94
C ARG A 102 -8.83 -19.96 -8.71
N VAL A 103 -10.07 -20.10 -9.14
CA VAL A 103 -10.92 -18.99 -9.56
C VAL A 103 -11.83 -18.66 -8.38
N THR A 104 -11.72 -17.46 -7.83
CA THR A 104 -12.57 -17.04 -6.70
C THR A 104 -13.98 -16.72 -7.18
N HIS A 105 -14.11 -15.97 -8.28
CA HIS A 105 -15.38 -15.69 -8.94
C HIS A 105 -15.16 -15.22 -10.38
N GLY A 106 -16.20 -15.30 -11.20
CA GLY A 106 -16.15 -14.94 -12.62
C GLY A 106 -15.48 -16.02 -13.48
N THR A 107 -15.15 -15.66 -14.72
CA THR A 107 -14.53 -16.55 -15.72
C THR A 107 -13.35 -15.86 -16.39
N PHE A 108 -12.41 -16.65 -16.92
CA PHE A 108 -11.26 -16.16 -17.67
C PHE A 108 -11.22 -16.83 -19.05
N ALA A 109 -11.67 -16.10 -20.06
CA ALA A 109 -11.73 -16.51 -21.45
C ALA A 109 -10.59 -15.87 -22.28
N PRO A 110 -10.19 -16.50 -23.41
CA PRO A 110 -9.27 -15.87 -24.34
C PRO A 110 -9.74 -14.48 -24.77
N GLY A 111 -8.85 -13.48 -24.69
CA GLY A 111 -9.14 -12.08 -24.99
C GLY A 111 -9.39 -11.21 -23.75
N ASP A 112 -9.71 -11.80 -22.60
CA ASP A 112 -10.00 -11.06 -21.38
C ASP A 112 -8.80 -10.23 -20.91
N ARG A 113 -9.08 -9.00 -20.49
CA ARG A 113 -8.06 -8.06 -19.99
C ARG A 113 -7.94 -8.20 -18.48
N VAL A 114 -6.75 -8.59 -18.04
CA VAL A 114 -6.46 -8.90 -16.64
C VAL A 114 -5.21 -8.16 -16.16
N TRP A 115 -5.01 -8.11 -14.84
CA TRP A 115 -3.81 -7.56 -14.22
C TRP A 115 -3.49 -8.34 -12.94
N LEU A 116 -2.21 -8.38 -12.59
CA LEU A 116 -1.78 -8.96 -11.32
C LEU A 116 -2.01 -7.96 -10.19
N THR A 117 -2.36 -8.46 -9.01
CA THR A 117 -2.57 -7.67 -7.80
C THR A 117 -1.91 -8.34 -6.59
N PRO A 118 -1.40 -7.58 -5.61
CA PRO A 118 -0.89 -8.14 -4.36
C PRO A 118 -1.98 -8.87 -3.54
N ASN A 119 -3.24 -8.43 -3.62
CA ASN A 119 -4.36 -9.08 -2.93
C ASN A 119 -4.64 -10.46 -3.52
N VAL A 120 -4.26 -11.54 -2.81
CA VAL A 120 -4.55 -12.93 -3.21
C VAL A 120 -5.95 -13.37 -2.78
N TYR A 121 -6.51 -12.67 -1.79
CA TYR A 121 -7.82 -12.93 -1.24
C TYR A 121 -8.69 -11.68 -1.39
N VAL A 122 -9.99 -11.89 -1.59
CA VAL A 122 -11.03 -10.86 -1.74
C VAL A 122 -12.24 -11.28 -0.91
N GLY A 123 -13.03 -10.32 -0.42
CA GLY A 123 -14.11 -10.58 0.53
C GLY A 123 -13.65 -10.40 1.98
N ASP A 124 -14.11 -11.26 2.88
CA ASP A 124 -13.79 -11.20 4.31
C ASP A 124 -12.99 -12.44 4.80
N PRO A 125 -12.38 -12.38 6.00
CA PRO A 125 -11.59 -13.49 6.53
C PRO A 125 -12.34 -14.82 6.66
N GLY A 126 -13.65 -14.78 6.94
CA GLY A 126 -14.47 -15.98 7.08
C GLY A 126 -14.72 -16.65 5.74
N ALA A 127 -15.19 -15.89 4.75
CA ALA A 127 -15.48 -16.41 3.41
C ALA A 127 -14.21 -16.81 2.65
N ALA A 128 -13.12 -16.04 2.78
CA ALA A 128 -11.91 -16.25 2.00
C ALA A 128 -10.92 -17.24 2.62
N LEU A 129 -10.86 -17.32 3.97
CA LEU A 129 -9.86 -18.08 4.71
C LEU A 129 -10.47 -19.09 5.70
N GLY A 130 -11.79 -19.06 5.92
CA GLY A 130 -12.43 -19.87 6.96
C GLY A 130 -12.06 -19.44 8.38
N LEU A 131 -11.63 -18.18 8.57
CA LEU A 131 -11.24 -17.66 9.87
C LEU A 131 -12.42 -17.00 10.60
N ASP A 132 -12.56 -17.32 11.88
CA ASP A 132 -13.43 -16.56 12.78
C ASP A 132 -12.98 -15.10 12.81
N HIS A 133 -13.93 -14.18 12.65
CA HIS A 133 -13.68 -12.74 12.73
C HIS A 133 -14.94 -11.99 13.15
N ALA A 134 -14.75 -10.76 13.63
CA ALA A 134 -15.81 -9.81 13.88
C ALA A 134 -15.56 -8.53 13.07
N ASP A 135 -16.61 -7.99 12.44
CA ASP A 135 -16.61 -6.61 11.98
C ASP A 135 -16.77 -5.68 13.19
N ILE A 136 -15.88 -4.70 13.29
CA ILE A 136 -15.88 -3.72 14.37
C ILE A 136 -15.80 -2.30 13.80
N ASP A 137 -16.40 -1.37 14.53
CA ASP A 137 -16.24 0.07 14.27
C ASP A 137 -15.36 0.69 15.36
N ILE A 138 -14.17 1.13 14.96
CA ILE A 138 -13.23 1.82 15.83
C ILE A 138 -13.59 3.31 15.85
N PRO A 139 -13.80 3.95 17.02
CA PRO A 139 -14.06 5.38 17.09
C PRO A 139 -12.84 6.19 16.63
N GLY A 140 -12.89 6.77 15.44
CA GLY A 140 -11.87 7.65 14.88
C GLY A 140 -12.21 9.13 15.04
N GLU A 141 -11.24 9.99 14.75
CA GLU A 141 -11.36 11.46 14.80
C GLU A 141 -12.49 12.00 13.91
N LEU A 142 -12.66 11.41 12.72
CA LEU A 142 -13.62 11.86 11.71
C LEU A 142 -14.94 11.05 11.72
N GLY A 143 -15.04 10.02 12.57
CA GLY A 143 -16.13 9.05 12.57
C GLY A 143 -15.65 7.62 12.76
N PRO A 144 -16.58 6.64 12.69
CA PRO A 144 -16.25 5.22 12.84
C PRO A 144 -15.33 4.73 11.72
N LEU A 145 -14.35 3.90 12.08
CA LEU A 145 -13.37 3.29 11.19
C LEU A 145 -13.62 1.77 11.18
N PRO A 146 -13.99 1.18 10.03
CA PRO A 146 -14.33 -0.22 9.97
C PRO A 146 -13.07 -1.08 10.01
N ALA A 147 -13.06 -2.11 10.84
CA ALA A 147 -11.97 -3.06 10.92
C ALA A 147 -12.48 -4.49 11.09
N TRP A 148 -11.63 -5.47 10.74
CA TRP A 148 -11.85 -6.84 11.17
C TRP A 148 -11.02 -7.13 12.41
N PHE A 149 -11.63 -7.76 13.40
CA PHE A 149 -10.94 -8.37 14.52
C PHE A 149 -10.91 -9.88 14.33
N VAL A 150 -9.70 -10.44 14.18
CA VAL A 150 -9.46 -11.89 14.17
C VAL A 150 -8.94 -12.27 15.56
N PRO A 151 -9.60 -13.18 16.29
CA PRO A 151 -9.24 -13.49 17.67
C PRO A 151 -7.93 -14.27 17.76
N GLY A 152 -7.26 -14.11 18.91
CA GLY A 152 -6.07 -14.84 19.31
C GLY A 152 -5.93 -14.84 20.83
N THR A 153 -4.95 -15.55 21.37
CA THR A 153 -4.77 -15.72 22.83
C THR A 153 -3.57 -14.96 23.38
N ARG A 154 -2.79 -14.31 22.53
CA ARG A 154 -1.61 -13.50 22.92
C ARG A 154 -2.05 -12.14 23.47
N THR A 155 -1.24 -11.56 24.37
CA THR A 155 -1.46 -10.20 24.88
C THR A 155 -0.87 -9.13 23.94
N THR A 156 0.09 -9.50 23.09
CA THR A 156 0.55 -8.68 21.96
C THR A 156 -0.44 -8.81 20.79
N TRP A 157 -0.99 -7.69 20.33
CA TRP A 157 -1.86 -7.64 19.16
C TRP A 157 -1.10 -7.19 17.91
N ILE A 158 -1.52 -7.64 16.73
CA ILE A 158 -1.02 -7.12 15.46
C ILE A 158 -2.07 -6.19 14.86
N ILE A 159 -1.68 -4.96 14.51
CA ILE A 159 -2.55 -4.04 13.78
C ILE A 159 -2.03 -3.94 12.35
N THR A 160 -2.82 -4.43 11.39
CA THR A 160 -2.44 -4.41 9.98
C THR A 160 -3.07 -3.21 9.27
N VAL A 161 -2.27 -2.49 8.48
CA VAL A 161 -2.69 -1.25 7.81
C VAL A 161 -2.27 -1.28 6.35
N HIS A 162 -3.24 -1.28 5.46
CA HIS A 162 -2.99 -1.38 4.03
C HIS A 162 -2.49 -0.07 3.41
N GLY A 163 -2.13 -0.15 2.13
CA GLY A 163 -1.63 0.97 1.34
C GLY A 163 -2.71 1.68 0.53
N LEU A 164 -2.32 2.81 -0.06
CA LEU A 164 -3.12 3.57 -1.02
C LEU A 164 -3.63 2.70 -2.18
N GLY A 165 -4.92 2.81 -2.51
CA GLY A 165 -5.54 2.08 -3.63
C GLY A 165 -5.79 0.59 -3.36
N THR A 166 -5.51 0.13 -2.13
CA THR A 166 -5.89 -1.21 -1.64
C THR A 166 -6.98 -1.06 -0.57
N THR A 167 -7.28 -2.12 0.16
CA THR A 167 -8.23 -2.15 1.28
C THR A 167 -7.69 -3.08 2.37
N ARG A 168 -8.37 -3.16 3.51
CA ARG A 168 -8.05 -4.12 4.59
C ARG A 168 -7.98 -5.58 4.12
N GLU A 169 -8.56 -5.91 2.97
CA GLU A 169 -8.39 -7.23 2.31
C GLU A 169 -6.92 -7.61 2.08
N LEU A 170 -6.02 -6.64 1.86
CA LEU A 170 -4.60 -6.92 1.64
C LEU A 170 -3.98 -7.69 2.81
N SER A 171 -4.46 -7.42 4.04
CA SER A 171 -4.00 -8.11 5.25
C SER A 171 -4.27 -9.61 5.21
N MET A 172 -5.29 -10.08 4.48
CA MET A 172 -5.66 -11.50 4.38
C MET A 172 -4.51 -12.38 3.89
N ASN A 173 -3.56 -11.82 3.12
CA ASN A 173 -2.36 -12.53 2.71
C ASN A 173 -1.56 -13.09 3.89
N VAL A 174 -1.62 -12.46 5.07
CA VAL A 174 -0.85 -12.86 6.26
C VAL A 174 -1.73 -13.32 7.43
N LEU A 175 -3.06 -13.24 7.33
CA LEU A 175 -3.94 -13.56 8.46
C LEU A 175 -3.86 -15.03 8.88
N GLU A 176 -3.81 -15.99 7.95
CA GLU A 176 -3.64 -17.42 8.29
C GLU A 176 -2.33 -17.64 9.07
N PHE A 177 -1.25 -17.01 8.62
CA PHE A 177 0.05 -17.10 9.28
C PHE A 177 0.02 -16.53 10.71
N LEU A 178 -0.63 -15.39 10.92
CA LEU A 178 -0.73 -14.73 12.23
C LEU A 178 -1.68 -15.49 13.17
N ASN A 179 -2.83 -15.93 12.66
CA ASN A 179 -3.83 -16.70 13.41
C ASN A 179 -3.26 -18.04 13.88
N ALA A 180 -2.50 -18.75 13.04
CA ALA A 180 -1.81 -20.00 13.42
C ALA A 180 -0.77 -19.82 14.55
N ARG A 181 -0.39 -18.57 14.87
CA ARG A 181 0.52 -18.21 15.97
C ARG A 181 -0.21 -17.58 17.15
N HIS A 182 -1.54 -17.57 17.10
CA HIS A 182 -2.46 -17.08 18.12
C HIS A 182 -2.35 -15.58 18.42
N PHE A 183 -1.84 -14.79 17.47
CA PHE A 183 -1.92 -13.33 17.57
C PHE A 183 -3.35 -12.84 17.32
N PRO A 184 -3.94 -12.03 18.22
CA PRO A 184 -5.09 -11.23 17.86
C PRO A 184 -4.69 -10.23 16.77
N VAL A 185 -5.52 -10.08 15.73
CA VAL A 185 -5.24 -9.18 14.62
C VAL A 185 -6.38 -8.18 14.45
N LEU A 186 -6.00 -6.91 14.29
CA LEU A 186 -6.89 -5.80 13.97
C LEU A 186 -6.58 -5.30 12.55
N ALA A 187 -7.40 -5.68 11.58
CA ALA A 187 -7.24 -5.25 10.19
C ALA A 187 -8.02 -3.97 9.92
N LEU A 188 -7.32 -2.84 10.03
CA LEU A 188 -7.89 -1.49 9.95
C LEU A 188 -8.22 -1.09 8.51
N GLY A 189 -9.46 -0.66 8.28
CA GLY A 189 -9.78 0.31 7.24
C GLY A 189 -9.74 1.72 7.81
N TYR A 190 -9.22 2.68 7.07
CA TYR A 190 -9.01 4.06 7.51
C TYR A 190 -9.73 5.06 6.61
N ARG A 191 -9.64 6.36 6.94
CA ARG A 191 -10.34 7.42 6.21
C ARG A 191 -10.17 7.29 4.69
N GLY A 192 -11.29 7.35 3.97
CA GLY A 192 -11.34 7.16 2.53
C GLY A 192 -11.74 5.75 2.06
N ASP A 193 -11.68 4.75 2.94
CA ASP A 193 -12.13 3.39 2.62
C ASP A 193 -13.65 3.23 2.62
N LEU A 194 -14.11 2.09 2.09
CA LEU A 194 -15.51 1.70 2.17
C LEU A 194 -15.92 1.54 3.64
N GLY A 195 -16.95 2.28 4.03
CA GLY A 195 -17.46 2.31 5.41
C GLY A 195 -16.77 3.31 6.34
N ALA A 196 -15.67 3.95 5.90
CA ALA A 196 -14.97 4.97 6.66
C ALA A 196 -15.35 6.38 6.19
N PRO A 197 -15.28 7.41 7.07
CA PRO A 197 -15.39 8.81 6.66
C PRO A 197 -14.29 9.18 5.66
N ARG A 198 -14.55 10.15 4.77
CA ARG A 198 -13.53 10.71 3.89
C ARG A 198 -12.81 11.86 4.58
N SER A 199 -11.55 12.10 4.19
CA SER A 199 -10.87 13.35 4.52
C SER A 199 -11.72 14.56 4.08
N PRO A 200 -11.80 15.65 4.88
CA PRO A 200 -12.65 16.81 4.54
C PRO A 200 -12.36 17.46 3.19
N ASP A 201 -11.11 17.39 2.72
CA ASP A 201 -10.67 17.89 1.42
C ASP A 201 -10.75 16.85 0.28
N GLY A 202 -11.16 15.62 0.62
CA GLY A 202 -11.26 14.49 -0.30
C GLY A 202 -9.93 13.99 -0.83
N LEU A 203 -8.81 14.27 -0.16
CA LEU A 203 -7.47 13.85 -0.55
C LEU A 203 -6.90 12.78 0.40
N ASN A 204 -6.04 11.93 -0.15
CA ASN A 204 -5.15 11.11 0.65
C ASN A 204 -3.89 11.93 0.98
N HIS A 205 -3.45 11.88 2.22
CA HIS A 205 -2.25 12.59 2.70
C HIS A 205 -1.01 11.69 2.83
N LEU A 206 -1.04 10.52 2.19
CA LEU A 206 0.08 9.57 2.13
C LEU A 206 0.61 9.17 3.52
N GLY A 207 -0.28 9.11 4.52
CA GLY A 207 0.03 8.72 5.88
C GLY A 207 0.20 9.90 6.85
N GLU A 208 0.31 11.14 6.36
CA GLU A 208 0.53 12.35 7.18
C GLU A 208 -0.63 12.65 8.13
N THR A 209 -1.86 12.42 7.70
CA THR A 209 -3.03 12.62 8.56
C THR A 209 -3.72 11.31 8.91
N GLU A 210 -3.60 10.31 8.03
CA GLU A 210 -4.23 9.01 8.20
C GLU A 210 -3.64 8.26 9.40
N TRP A 211 -2.40 8.53 9.83
CA TRP A 211 -1.82 7.87 11.01
C TRP A 211 -2.65 8.10 12.29
N ARG A 212 -3.47 9.16 12.37
CA ARG A 212 -4.41 9.38 13.48
C ARG A 212 -5.49 8.31 13.56
N ASP A 213 -5.86 7.71 12.44
CA ASP A 213 -6.79 6.57 12.40
C ASP A 213 -6.10 5.30 12.93
N LEU A 214 -4.80 5.14 12.64
CA LEU A 214 -3.99 4.08 13.25
C LEU A 214 -3.81 4.30 14.76
N ASP A 215 -3.61 5.53 15.22
CA ASP A 215 -3.59 5.87 16.65
C ASP A 215 -4.91 5.48 17.34
N ALA A 216 -6.06 5.72 16.69
CA ALA A 216 -7.35 5.28 17.18
C ALA A 216 -7.44 3.74 17.29
N ALA A 217 -6.90 3.01 16.31
CA ALA A 217 -6.82 1.56 16.34
C ALA A 217 -5.90 1.03 17.47
N ILE A 218 -4.77 1.69 17.74
CA ILE A 218 -3.88 1.38 18.88
C ILE A 218 -4.64 1.57 20.20
N ARG A 219 -5.33 2.71 20.36
CA ARG A 219 -6.16 2.98 21.55
C ARG A 219 -7.27 1.95 21.74
N TYR A 220 -7.90 1.53 20.65
CA TYR A 220 -8.91 0.48 20.66
C TYR A 220 -8.30 -0.84 21.14
N ALA A 221 -7.23 -1.32 20.49
CA ALA A 221 -6.56 -2.57 20.87
C ALA A 221 -6.19 -2.59 22.36
N VAL A 222 -5.55 -1.52 22.85
CA VAL A 222 -5.16 -1.42 24.28
C VAL A 222 -6.37 -1.42 25.21
N ARG A 223 -7.45 -0.71 24.86
CA ARG A 223 -8.70 -0.71 25.64
C ARG A 223 -9.31 -2.10 25.76
N TYR A 224 -9.16 -2.92 24.72
CA TYR A 224 -9.73 -4.27 24.65
C TYR A 224 -8.73 -5.39 25.00
N GLY A 225 -7.61 -5.04 25.65
CA GLY A 225 -6.73 -6.01 26.31
C GLY A 225 -5.36 -6.21 25.66
N ALA A 226 -4.99 -5.44 24.63
CA ALA A 226 -3.63 -5.46 24.12
C ALA A 226 -2.66 -4.84 25.14
N GLU A 227 -1.69 -5.61 25.60
CA GLU A 227 -0.59 -5.10 26.46
C GLU A 227 0.46 -4.37 25.63
N GLN A 228 0.69 -4.88 24.42
CA GLN A 228 1.60 -4.37 23.41
C GLN A 228 0.96 -4.53 22.02
N VAL A 229 1.42 -3.74 21.07
CA VAL A 229 1.01 -3.85 19.66
C VAL A 229 2.23 -3.93 18.75
N VAL A 230 2.09 -4.67 17.65
CA VAL A 230 3.00 -4.62 16.51
C VAL A 230 2.23 -4.02 15.34
N LEU A 231 2.81 -3.03 14.68
CA LEU A 231 2.19 -2.37 13.54
C LEU A 231 2.74 -2.98 12.24
N HIS A 232 1.88 -3.58 11.44
CA HIS A 232 2.23 -4.18 10.15
C HIS A 232 1.61 -3.37 9.01
N GLY A 233 2.41 -2.53 8.37
CA GLY A 233 1.96 -1.60 7.34
C GLY A 233 2.50 -1.92 5.94
N TRP A 234 1.68 -1.66 4.92
CA TRP A 234 2.09 -1.66 3.52
C TRP A 234 2.07 -0.23 2.97
N SER A 235 3.09 0.17 2.20
CA SER A 235 3.10 1.46 1.49
C SER A 235 2.84 2.65 2.43
N THR A 236 1.76 3.41 2.21
CA THR A 236 1.30 4.50 3.09
C THR A 236 0.94 4.01 4.49
N GLY A 237 0.42 2.79 4.65
CA GLY A 237 0.18 2.17 5.95
C GLY A 237 1.47 1.93 6.74
N ALA A 238 2.60 1.71 6.06
CA ALA A 238 3.91 1.63 6.70
C ALA A 238 4.39 3.02 7.16
N THR A 239 4.09 4.07 6.40
CA THR A 239 4.33 5.47 6.81
C THR A 239 3.49 5.83 8.02
N MET A 240 2.22 5.41 8.05
CA MET A 240 1.33 5.57 9.20
C MET A 240 1.91 4.87 10.44
N ALA A 241 2.43 3.65 10.29
CA ALA A 241 3.04 2.90 11.39
C ALA A 241 4.26 3.62 11.98
N LEU A 242 5.15 4.17 11.14
CA LEU A 242 6.29 4.98 11.58
C LEU A 242 5.83 6.24 12.33
N ARG A 243 4.87 6.98 11.77
CA ARG A 243 4.31 8.18 12.41
C ARG A 243 3.62 7.88 13.74
N ALA A 244 2.85 6.80 13.81
CA ALA A 244 2.22 6.36 15.04
C ALA A 244 3.27 5.98 16.10
N ALA A 245 4.34 5.28 15.73
CA ALA A 245 5.43 4.97 16.64
C ALA A 245 6.17 6.23 17.16
N ALA A 246 6.28 7.27 16.34
CA ALA A 246 6.92 8.54 16.74
C ALA A 246 6.00 9.46 17.56
N HIS A 247 4.71 9.53 17.23
CA HIS A 247 3.82 10.61 17.67
C HIS A 247 2.62 10.16 18.51
N SER A 248 2.30 8.86 18.54
CA SER A 248 1.19 8.37 19.36
C SER A 248 1.41 8.66 20.84
N GLY A 249 0.33 9.03 21.53
CA GLY A 249 0.32 9.07 23.00
C GLY A 249 0.47 7.68 23.65
N LEU A 250 0.31 6.61 22.86
CA LEU A 250 0.51 5.22 23.25
C LEU A 250 1.74 4.60 22.57
N ARG A 251 2.71 5.39 22.12
CA ARG A 251 3.93 4.87 21.47
C ARG A 251 4.69 3.83 22.31
N ASP A 252 4.64 3.94 23.65
CA ASP A 252 5.28 2.97 24.56
C ASP A 252 4.58 1.60 24.58
N ARG A 253 3.42 1.48 23.93
CA ARG A 253 2.72 0.21 23.66
C ARG A 253 3.09 -0.39 22.31
N VAL A 254 3.82 0.33 21.46
CA VAL A 254 4.31 -0.20 20.20
C VAL A 254 5.60 -0.96 20.49
N SER A 255 5.58 -2.27 20.26
CA SER A 255 6.71 -3.17 20.54
C SER A 255 7.53 -3.55 19.31
N GLY A 256 6.98 -3.31 18.11
CA GLY A 256 7.69 -3.56 16.86
C GLY A 256 6.94 -3.06 15.63
N LEU A 257 7.69 -2.89 14.54
CA LEU A 257 7.18 -2.46 13.24
C LEU A 257 7.51 -3.48 12.15
N VAL A 258 6.54 -3.80 11.30
CA VAL A 258 6.73 -4.57 10.07
C VAL A 258 6.29 -3.70 8.90
N LEU A 259 7.24 -3.31 8.06
CA LEU A 259 7.06 -2.31 7.01
C LEU A 259 7.29 -2.95 5.64
N ASP A 260 6.23 -3.10 4.87
CA ASP A 260 6.29 -3.59 3.49
C ASP A 260 6.25 -2.41 2.51
N SER A 261 7.32 -2.27 1.72
CA SER A 261 7.43 -1.24 0.68
C SER A 261 7.14 0.18 1.19
N PRO A 262 7.76 0.64 2.31
CA PRO A 262 7.34 1.86 2.99
C PRO A 262 7.53 3.12 2.15
N VAL A 263 6.54 4.02 2.18
CA VAL A 263 6.63 5.35 1.55
C VAL A 263 7.40 6.29 2.48
N LEU A 264 8.71 6.41 2.24
CA LEU A 264 9.62 7.25 3.04
C LEU A 264 9.94 8.60 2.37
N SER A 265 9.48 8.83 1.14
CA SER A 265 9.49 10.13 0.49
C SER A 265 8.17 10.31 -0.27
N TRP A 266 7.30 11.17 0.29
CA TRP A 266 6.00 11.46 -0.31
C TRP A 266 6.16 12.15 -1.67
N GLU A 267 7.18 13.00 -1.83
CA GLU A 267 7.44 13.68 -3.11
C GLU A 267 7.80 12.70 -4.21
N ALA A 268 8.71 11.76 -3.93
CA ALA A 268 9.10 10.73 -4.89
C ALA A 268 7.90 9.85 -5.26
N THR A 269 7.11 9.47 -4.26
CA THR A 269 5.89 8.67 -4.43
C THR A 269 4.85 9.41 -5.27
N LEU A 270 4.61 10.70 -5.00
CA LEU A 270 3.67 11.51 -5.76
C LEU A 270 4.10 11.63 -7.22
N ARG A 271 5.39 11.87 -7.48
CA ARG A 271 5.93 11.92 -8.85
C ARG A 271 5.74 10.58 -9.56
N ALA A 272 6.02 9.46 -8.90
CA ALA A 272 5.84 8.12 -9.45
C ALA A 272 4.36 7.85 -9.79
N LEU A 273 3.44 8.15 -8.88
CA LEU A 273 2.00 7.97 -9.07
C LEU A 273 1.42 8.87 -10.17
N ALA A 274 1.89 10.11 -10.27
CA ALA A 274 1.49 11.03 -11.33
C ALA A 274 2.01 10.56 -12.70
N ALA A 275 3.27 10.11 -12.76
CA ALA A 275 3.87 9.57 -13.98
C ALA A 275 3.18 8.26 -14.44
N ALA A 276 2.84 7.36 -13.51
CA ALA A 276 2.08 6.14 -13.80
C ALA A 276 0.70 6.42 -14.41
N ARG A 277 0.11 7.58 -14.08
CA ARG A 277 -1.13 8.09 -14.68
C ARG A 277 -0.91 8.92 -15.95
N ARG A 278 0.27 8.82 -16.56
CA ARG A 278 0.66 9.50 -17.80
C ARG A 278 0.64 11.03 -17.69
N THR A 279 0.87 11.57 -16.49
CA THR A 279 1.02 13.01 -16.32
C THR A 279 2.31 13.48 -17.01
N PRO A 280 2.28 14.48 -17.89
CA PRO A 280 3.48 15.01 -18.54
C PRO A 280 4.53 15.46 -17.53
N GLY A 281 5.81 15.14 -17.78
CA GLY A 281 6.92 15.43 -16.87
C GLY A 281 7.04 16.91 -16.47
N ALA A 282 6.73 17.82 -17.40
CA ALA A 282 6.72 19.27 -17.17
C ALA A 282 5.69 19.72 -16.11
N LEU A 283 4.64 18.94 -15.86
CA LEU A 283 3.61 19.24 -14.86
C LEU A 283 3.94 18.67 -13.48
N LEU A 284 4.90 17.74 -13.35
CA LEU A 284 5.23 17.11 -12.07
C LEU A 284 5.67 18.12 -10.99
N PRO A 285 6.50 19.14 -11.27
CA PRO A 285 6.83 20.16 -10.27
C PRO A 285 5.61 20.94 -9.79
N LEU A 286 4.67 21.23 -10.70
CA LEU A 286 3.41 21.90 -10.37
C LEU A 286 2.49 20.98 -9.55
N ALA A 287 2.48 19.69 -9.85
CA ALA A 287 1.74 18.67 -9.10
C ALA A 287 2.23 18.57 -7.66
N VAL A 288 3.55 18.52 -7.46
CA VAL A 288 4.16 18.54 -6.12
C VAL A 288 3.74 19.82 -5.40
N ARG A 289 3.96 21.00 -5.99
CA ARG A 289 3.59 22.29 -5.36
C ARG A 289 2.11 22.38 -5.00
N ALA A 290 1.23 21.90 -5.89
CA ALA A 290 -0.20 21.86 -5.65
C ALA A 290 -0.57 20.89 -4.51
N ALA A 291 0.09 19.73 -4.44
CA ALA A 291 -0.07 18.81 -3.33
C ALA A 291 0.37 19.46 -2.01
N GLN A 292 1.55 20.09 -1.96
CA GLN A 292 2.07 20.77 -0.76
C GLN A 292 1.05 21.79 -0.22
N GLY A 293 0.55 22.67 -1.10
CA GLY A 293 -0.40 23.72 -0.70
C GLY A 293 -1.80 23.22 -0.31
N ARG A 294 -2.18 22.00 -0.68
CA ARG A 294 -3.51 21.43 -0.40
C ARG A 294 -3.54 20.51 0.80
N THR A 295 -2.47 19.74 0.96
CA THR A 295 -2.34 18.69 1.97
C THR A 295 -1.54 19.13 3.19
N GLY A 296 -0.84 20.26 3.10
CA GLY A 296 0.12 20.68 4.12
C GLY A 296 1.40 19.83 4.15
N LEU A 297 1.61 18.94 3.17
CA LEU A 297 2.87 18.20 3.01
C LEU A 297 3.98 19.18 2.60
N TYR A 298 4.75 19.73 3.53
CA TYR A 298 5.82 20.68 3.20
C TYR A 298 7.18 19.97 3.09
N GLY A 299 7.66 19.77 1.87
CA GLY A 299 8.99 19.24 1.56
C GLY A 299 9.31 17.87 2.19
N ASP A 300 10.56 17.43 2.07
CA ASP A 300 11.10 16.25 2.78
C ASP A 300 11.19 16.45 4.32
N HIS A 301 10.58 17.49 4.92
CA HIS A 301 10.40 17.52 6.37
C HIS A 301 9.44 16.43 6.86
N ALA A 302 8.47 16.02 6.04
CA ALA A 302 7.69 14.81 6.31
C ALA A 302 8.51 13.50 6.14
N ALA A 303 9.62 13.54 5.39
CA ALA A 303 10.64 12.47 5.39
C ALA A 303 11.65 12.63 6.54
N ALA A 304 11.78 13.83 7.12
CA ALA A 304 12.52 14.11 8.34
C ALA A 304 11.77 13.69 9.62
N ASP A 305 10.47 13.37 9.54
CA ASP A 305 9.70 12.77 10.66
C ASP A 305 9.91 11.24 10.78
N ALA A 306 10.66 10.64 9.87
CA ALA A 306 11.31 9.35 10.08
C ALA A 306 12.82 9.57 10.22
N THR A 307 13.22 10.53 11.07
CA THR A 307 14.63 10.60 11.45
C THR A 307 15.00 9.25 12.05
N PRO A 308 16.14 8.67 11.65
CA PRO A 308 16.69 7.47 12.28
C PRO A 308 16.61 7.49 13.81
N ASP A 309 16.70 8.67 14.42
CA ASP A 309 16.71 8.88 15.87
C ASP A 309 15.34 8.73 16.55
N GLN A 310 14.24 8.96 15.82
CA GLN A 310 12.87 8.78 16.36
C GLN A 310 12.44 7.31 16.41
N LEU A 311 13.14 6.43 15.70
CA LEU A 311 12.85 5.00 15.73
C LEU A 311 13.43 4.37 17.00
N THR A 312 12.59 3.89 17.89
CA THR A 312 13.01 3.33 19.18
C THR A 312 12.73 1.83 19.33
N VAL A 313 12.03 1.24 18.36
CA VAL A 313 11.52 -0.14 18.42
C VAL A 313 12.11 -1.01 17.31
N PRO A 314 12.23 -2.33 17.52
CA PRO A 314 12.63 -3.27 16.47
C PRO A 314 11.78 -3.11 15.21
N THR A 315 12.41 -3.05 14.05
CA THR A 315 11.74 -2.80 12.78
C THR A 315 12.21 -3.77 11.70
N LEU A 316 11.27 -4.49 11.11
CA LEU A 316 11.50 -5.35 9.94
C LEU A 316 10.98 -4.63 8.70
N ILE A 317 11.85 -4.41 7.72
CA ILE A 317 11.48 -3.83 6.42
C ILE A 317 11.57 -4.90 5.34
N PHE A 318 10.52 -5.07 4.55
CA PHE A 318 10.55 -5.79 3.28
C PHE A 318 10.51 -4.78 2.13
N HIS A 319 11.54 -4.74 1.30
CA HIS A 319 11.57 -3.81 0.16
C HIS A 319 12.54 -4.30 -0.93
N GLY A 320 12.22 -4.04 -2.19
CA GLY A 320 12.96 -4.48 -3.35
C GLY A 320 13.38 -3.36 -4.30
N PRO A 321 14.41 -3.60 -5.14
CA PRO A 321 14.83 -2.63 -6.16
C PRO A 321 13.82 -2.47 -7.31
N ASP A 322 12.88 -3.41 -7.46
CA ASP A 322 11.85 -3.41 -8.51
C ASP A 322 10.60 -2.60 -8.11
N ASP A 323 10.62 -1.98 -6.93
CA ASP A 323 9.60 -1.03 -6.51
C ASP A 323 9.73 0.30 -7.27
N THR A 324 8.74 0.56 -8.13
CA THR A 324 8.69 1.76 -8.98
C THR A 324 7.87 2.90 -8.37
N VAL A 325 7.27 2.70 -7.18
CA VAL A 325 6.42 3.67 -6.50
C VAL A 325 7.19 4.32 -5.35
N ALA A 326 7.78 3.50 -4.48
CA ALA A 326 8.58 3.94 -3.35
C ALA A 326 10.06 3.63 -3.60
N PRO A 327 10.94 4.64 -3.71
CA PRO A 327 12.36 4.36 -3.93
C PRO A 327 12.98 3.62 -2.74
N TRP A 328 13.36 2.36 -2.94
CA TRP A 328 13.92 1.51 -1.87
C TRP A 328 15.24 2.02 -1.28
N ILE A 329 15.92 2.96 -1.94
CA ILE A 329 17.11 3.64 -1.42
C ILE A 329 16.86 4.27 -0.04
N HIS A 330 15.64 4.75 0.23
CA HIS A 330 15.31 5.30 1.54
C HIS A 330 15.24 4.23 2.62
N SER A 331 14.69 3.05 2.31
CA SER A 331 14.70 1.91 3.24
C SER A 331 16.11 1.41 3.53
N ARG A 332 16.98 1.39 2.51
CA ARG A 332 18.41 1.09 2.71
C ARG A 332 19.08 2.09 3.63
N ARG A 333 18.90 3.39 3.37
CA ARG A 333 19.48 4.45 4.21
C ARG A 333 19.01 4.35 5.66
N LEU A 334 17.73 4.06 5.89
CA LEU A 334 17.20 3.86 7.24
C LEU A 334 17.84 2.65 7.93
N ALA A 335 17.97 1.52 7.21
CA ALA A 335 18.63 0.33 7.75
C ALA A 335 20.11 0.54 8.03
N ASP A 336 20.83 1.23 7.13
CA ASP A 336 22.24 1.57 7.28
C ASP A 336 22.46 2.56 8.45
N ALA A 337 21.50 3.45 8.72
CA ALA A 337 21.56 4.41 9.82
C ALA A 337 21.24 3.80 11.19
N ARG A 338 20.37 2.77 11.25
CA ARG A 338 19.95 2.07 12.49
C ARG A 338 20.10 0.56 12.39
N PRO A 339 21.30 0.02 12.15
CA PRO A 339 21.52 -1.41 12.03
C PRO A 339 21.24 -2.18 13.34
N ASP A 340 21.17 -1.47 14.47
CA ASP A 340 20.80 -1.97 15.79
C ASP A 340 19.30 -2.29 15.92
N LEU A 341 18.43 -1.60 15.18
CA LEU A 341 16.97 -1.78 15.26
C LEU A 341 16.33 -2.27 13.97
N VAL A 342 16.92 -1.97 12.81
CA VAL A 342 16.28 -2.14 11.50
C VAL A 342 16.87 -3.33 10.76
N ALA A 343 16.06 -4.34 10.54
CA ALA A 343 16.37 -5.47 9.67
C ALA A 343 15.74 -5.24 8.29
N LEU A 344 16.56 -4.99 7.26
CA LEU A 344 16.08 -4.93 5.87
C LEU A 344 16.15 -6.31 5.19
N LYS A 345 15.01 -6.80 4.72
CA LYS A 345 14.87 -7.96 3.84
C LYS A 345 14.67 -7.49 2.40
N THR A 346 15.71 -7.67 1.59
CA THR A 346 15.64 -7.36 0.17
C THR A 346 14.87 -8.43 -0.58
N VAL A 347 13.78 -8.04 -1.23
CA VAL A 347 12.98 -8.93 -2.09
C VAL A 347 13.16 -8.49 -3.54
N LYS A 348 13.67 -9.38 -4.40
CA LYS A 348 13.89 -9.08 -5.82
C LYS A 348 12.69 -9.52 -6.66
N ARG A 349 12.44 -8.83 -7.77
CA ARG A 349 11.36 -9.12 -8.74
C ARG A 349 9.96 -9.04 -8.12
N ALA A 350 9.80 -8.16 -7.13
CA ALA A 350 8.53 -7.85 -6.50
C ALA A 350 8.17 -6.38 -6.76
N PRO A 351 6.97 -6.08 -7.28
CA PRO A 351 6.50 -4.70 -7.38
C PRO A 351 6.18 -4.14 -5.99
N HIS A 352 5.90 -2.84 -5.95
CA HIS A 352 5.41 -2.15 -4.76
C HIS A 352 4.27 -2.90 -4.05
N GLY A 353 4.42 -3.12 -2.74
CA GLY A 353 3.40 -3.71 -1.88
C GLY A 353 3.18 -5.21 -2.08
N ALA A 354 3.99 -5.88 -2.89
CA ALA A 354 3.86 -7.32 -3.18
C ALA A 354 5.09 -8.13 -2.75
N MET A 355 5.76 -7.72 -1.68
CA MET A 355 6.96 -8.41 -1.21
C MET A 355 6.63 -9.81 -0.69
N TRP A 356 5.48 -9.98 -0.03
CA TRP A 356 4.96 -11.31 0.35
C TRP A 356 4.66 -12.17 -0.88
N ASN A 357 4.06 -11.60 -1.94
CA ASN A 357 3.65 -12.34 -3.13
C ASN A 357 4.79 -13.03 -3.86
N ALA A 358 5.99 -12.43 -3.89
CA ALA A 358 7.13 -12.97 -4.62
C ALA A 358 7.67 -14.28 -4.01
N ASP A 359 7.63 -14.40 -2.68
CA ASP A 359 7.99 -15.62 -1.94
C ASP A 359 7.31 -15.63 -0.55
N PRO A 360 6.05 -16.12 -0.47
CA PRO A 360 5.29 -16.14 0.78
C PRO A 360 6.02 -16.86 1.91
N LYS A 361 6.70 -17.97 1.59
CA LYS A 361 7.40 -18.81 2.58
C LYS A 361 8.59 -18.06 3.19
N ALA A 362 9.42 -17.42 2.36
CA ALA A 362 10.56 -16.67 2.85
C ALA A 362 10.14 -15.40 3.62
N TYR A 363 9.06 -14.75 3.20
CA TYR A 363 8.47 -13.61 3.90
C TYR A 363 7.99 -14.02 5.30
N GLU A 364 7.15 -15.06 5.36
CA GLU A 364 6.58 -15.57 6.61
C GLU A 364 7.65 -16.12 7.57
N GLU A 365 8.71 -16.75 7.05
CA GLU A 365 9.83 -17.17 7.89
C GLU A 365 10.58 -15.98 8.49
N SER A 366 10.77 -14.90 7.72
CA SER A 366 11.37 -13.66 8.23
C SER A 366 10.47 -12.99 9.27
N LEU A 367 9.15 -12.95 8.99
CA LEU A 367 8.15 -12.42 9.91
C LEU A 367 8.10 -13.24 11.21
N ARG A 368 8.13 -14.58 11.11
CA ARG A 368 8.16 -15.47 12.28
C ARG A 368 9.36 -15.17 13.18
N ARG A 369 10.56 -15.07 12.60
CA ARG A 369 11.78 -14.76 13.36
C ARG A 369 11.69 -13.42 14.07
N PHE A 370 11.10 -12.42 13.41
CA PHE A 370 10.91 -11.09 13.98
C PHE A 370 9.87 -11.06 15.10
N LEU A 371 8.76 -11.79 14.94
CA LEU A 371 7.68 -11.81 15.93
C LEU A 371 8.01 -12.68 17.15
N THR A 372 8.87 -13.70 17.01
CA THR A 372 9.17 -14.65 18.10
C THR A 372 9.56 -13.99 19.44
N PRO A 373 10.40 -12.93 19.49
CA PRO A 373 10.73 -12.24 20.74
C PRO A 373 9.61 -11.30 21.26
N LEU A 374 8.56 -11.06 20.47
CA LEU A 374 7.43 -10.17 20.77
C LEU A 374 6.15 -10.94 21.14
N MET A 375 6.24 -12.28 21.19
CA MET A 375 5.15 -13.23 21.46
C MET A 375 4.84 -13.40 22.94
#